data_AF-A0A9E4BFW8-F1
#
_entry.id   AF-A0A9E4BFW8-F1
#
_cell.length_a   1.000
_cell.length_b   1.000
_cell.length_c   1.000
_cell.angle_alpha   90.00
_cell.angle_beta   90.00
_cell.angle_gamma   90.00
#
_symmetry.space_group_name_H-M   'P 1'
#
loop_
_entity.id
_entity.type
_entity.pdbx_description
1 polymer ?
#
loop_
_entity_poly.entity_id
_entity_poly.type
_entity_poly.pdbx_seq_one_letter_code
_entity_poly.pdbx_strand_id
1 'polypeptide(L)'
;MSNNTPFIVDKNLGVNMTVEPEDLTQTNADGEAVIAPTQEEKYLFDARGWLLFPGVLSDDDIRDMREYALQVKHSPQSLPEHER
;
A
#
# COMPACT_ATOMS: atom_id res chain seq x y z
N MET A 1 -21.10 -28.06 15.02
CA MET A 1 -20.81 -26.98 14.06
C MET A 1 -19.47 -27.31 13.44
N SER A 2 -19.44 -27.54 12.13
CA SER A 2 -18.25 -28.01 11.40
C SER A 2 -17.36 -26.81 11.06
N ASN A 3 -16.19 -26.70 11.70
CA ASN A 3 -15.22 -25.66 11.37
C ASN A 3 -14.56 -25.98 10.02
N ASN A 4 -14.95 -25.21 8.99
CA ASN A 4 -14.41 -25.29 7.64
C ASN A 4 -13.12 -24.45 7.52
N THR A 5 -12.07 -24.85 8.24
CA THR A 5 -10.74 -24.26 8.09
C THR A 5 -9.96 -25.03 7.02
N PRO A 6 -9.53 -24.39 5.92
CA PRO A 6 -8.74 -25.06 4.89
C PRO A 6 -7.37 -25.46 5.43
N PHE A 7 -6.92 -26.66 5.04
CA PHE A 7 -5.61 -27.19 5.39
C PHE A 7 -4.57 -26.63 4.41
N ILE A 8 -3.74 -25.70 4.86
CA ILE A 8 -2.66 -25.08 4.07
C ILE A 8 -1.34 -25.69 4.56
N VAL A 9 -0.61 -26.36 3.66
CA VAL A 9 0.73 -26.91 3.96
C VAL A 9 1.77 -25.86 3.62
N ASP A 10 2.18 -25.08 4.61
CA ASP A 10 3.24 -24.08 4.45
C ASP A 10 4.63 -24.66 4.75
N LYS A 11 5.68 -24.11 4.13
CA LYS A 11 7.09 -24.56 4.19
C LYS A 11 7.78 -24.17 5.51
N ASN A 12 7.06 -24.23 6.63
CA ASN A 12 7.42 -23.61 7.91
C ASN A 12 7.58 -24.65 9.04
N LEU A 13 7.89 -25.91 8.72
CA LEU A 13 7.84 -27.03 9.69
C LEU A 13 6.47 -27.17 10.39
N GLY A 14 5.39 -26.73 9.74
CA GLY A 14 4.01 -26.95 10.20
C GLY A 14 3.48 -25.95 11.23
N VAL A 15 4.19 -24.85 11.52
CA VAL A 15 3.64 -23.75 12.32
C VAL A 15 3.00 -22.72 11.40
N ASN A 16 1.71 -22.47 11.60
CA ASN A 16 1.00 -21.40 10.91
C ASN A 16 1.61 -20.07 11.35
N MET A 17 1.99 -19.21 10.41
CA MET A 17 2.43 -17.86 10.73
C MET A 17 1.19 -17.07 11.18
N THR A 18 0.96 -17.03 12.48
CA THR A 18 -0.04 -16.16 13.10
C THR A 18 0.55 -14.76 13.15
N VAL A 19 0.17 -13.93 12.18
CA VAL A 19 0.42 -12.49 12.26
C VAL A 19 -0.64 -11.93 13.19
N GLU A 20 -0.26 -11.57 14.41
CA GLU A 20 -1.19 -10.95 15.33
C GLU A 20 -1.41 -9.49 14.90
N PRO A 21 -2.58 -8.90 15.16
CA PRO A 21 -2.82 -7.49 14.83
C PRO A 21 -1.74 -6.57 15.42
N GLU A 22 -1.18 -6.90 16.59
CA GLU A 22 -0.12 -6.13 17.25
C GLU A 22 1.21 -6.14 16.49
N ASP A 23 1.43 -7.11 15.59
CA ASP A 23 2.63 -7.19 14.75
C ASP A 23 2.58 -6.21 13.56
N LEU A 24 1.41 -5.61 13.29
CA LEU A 24 1.20 -4.67 12.21
C LEU A 24 1.13 -3.23 12.73
N THR A 25 1.60 -2.28 11.91
CA THR A 25 1.44 -0.85 12.17
C THR A 25 -0.04 -0.49 12.26
N GLN A 26 -0.45 0.13 13.38
CA GLN A 26 -1.84 0.51 13.61
C GLN A 26 -2.21 1.88 13.04
N THR A 27 -1.19 2.68 12.69
CA THR A 27 -1.38 4.03 12.14
C THR A 27 -0.60 4.23 10.85
N ASN A 28 -1.10 5.10 9.97
CA ASN A 28 -0.39 5.57 8.78
C ASN A 28 0.69 6.61 9.15
N ALA A 29 1.37 7.17 8.13
CA ALA A 29 2.43 8.17 8.32
C ALA A 29 1.94 9.47 8.97
N ASP A 30 0.63 9.76 8.86
CA ASP A 30 -0.02 10.94 9.44
C ASP A 30 -0.58 10.67 10.85
N GLY A 31 -0.41 9.45 11.37
CA GLY A 31 -0.89 9.05 12.69
C GLY A 31 -2.37 8.66 12.74
N GLU A 32 -3.03 8.54 11.59
CA GLU A 32 -4.43 8.09 11.49
C GLU A 32 -4.51 6.57 11.50
N ALA A 33 -5.64 6.02 11.96
CA ALA A 33 -5.84 4.58 12.06
C ALA A 33 -5.77 3.90 10.67
N VAL A 34 -5.11 2.75 10.60
CA VAL A 34 -5.05 1.95 9.37
C VAL A 34 -6.44 1.46 8.98
N ILE A 35 -6.80 1.68 7.72
CA ILE A 35 -8.06 1.22 7.13
C ILE A 35 -7.85 -0.21 6.62
N ALA A 36 -8.58 -1.16 7.20
CA ALA A 36 -8.54 -2.54 6.71
C ALA A 36 -9.24 -2.65 5.35
N PRO A 37 -8.67 -3.40 4.38
CA PRO A 37 -9.35 -3.63 3.10
C PRO A 37 -10.62 -4.44 3.30
N THR A 38 -11.64 -4.11 2.52
CA THR A 38 -12.91 -4.83 2.45
C THR A 38 -12.69 -6.26 1.92
N GLN A 39 -13.69 -7.13 2.12
CA GLN A 39 -13.60 -8.51 1.63
C GLN A 39 -13.50 -8.58 0.10
N GLU A 40 -14.16 -7.66 -0.61
CA GLU A 40 -14.08 -7.55 -2.07
C GLU A 40 -12.67 -7.12 -2.50
N GLU A 41 -12.10 -6.09 -1.88
CA GLU A 41 -10.74 -5.63 -2.18
C GLU A 41 -9.70 -6.73 -1.93
N LYS A 42 -9.83 -7.49 -0.84
CA LYS A 42 -8.98 -8.66 -0.58
C LYS A 42 -9.08 -9.67 -1.72
N TYR A 43 -10.30 -10.01 -2.12
CA TYR A 43 -10.53 -10.95 -3.21
C TYR A 43 -9.97 -10.44 -4.56
N LEU A 44 -10.18 -9.15 -4.87
CA LEU A 44 -9.67 -8.54 -6.09
C LEU A 44 -8.14 -8.50 -6.11
N PHE A 45 -7.51 -8.21 -4.97
CA PHE A 45 -6.06 -8.26 -4.83
C PHE A 45 -5.54 -9.69 -5.01
N ASP A 46 -6.13 -10.69 -4.36
CA ASP A 46 -5.74 -12.09 -4.50
C ASP A 46 -5.88 -12.58 -5.95
N ALA A 47 -6.95 -12.16 -6.64
CA ALA A 47 -7.23 -12.59 -8.01
C ALA A 47 -6.38 -11.87 -9.08
N ARG A 48 -6.01 -10.61 -8.86
CA ARG A 48 -5.34 -9.76 -9.88
C ARG A 48 -3.89 -9.41 -9.54
N GLY A 49 -3.51 -9.49 -8.27
CA GLY A 49 -2.25 -8.99 -7.73
C GLY A 49 -2.18 -7.47 -7.56
N TRP A 50 -3.28 -6.72 -7.80
CA TRP A 50 -3.32 -5.27 -7.69
C TRP A 50 -4.73 -4.73 -7.41
N LEU A 51 -4.78 -3.52 -6.84
CA LEU A 51 -5.99 -2.72 -6.65
C LEU A 51 -5.80 -1.34 -7.28
N LEU A 52 -6.88 -0.80 -7.87
CA LEU A 52 -6.92 0.57 -8.38
C LEU A 52 -7.90 1.37 -7.55
N PHE A 53 -7.37 2.37 -6.85
CA PHE A 53 -8.15 3.35 -6.12
C PHE A 53 -8.19 4.66 -6.92
N PRO A 54 -9.33 5.03 -7.53
CA PRO A 54 -9.43 6.28 -8.26
C PRO A 54 -9.50 7.48 -7.30
N GLY A 55 -8.96 8.63 -7.72
CA GLY A 55 -9.10 9.87 -6.98
C GLY A 55 -8.35 9.92 -5.64
N VAL A 56 -7.33 9.08 -5.45
CA VAL A 56 -6.45 9.13 -4.26
C VAL A 56 -5.71 10.46 -4.16
N LEU A 57 -5.33 11.03 -5.31
CA LEU A 57 -4.68 12.33 -5.43
C LEU A 57 -5.64 13.32 -6.06
N SER A 58 -5.64 14.56 -5.57
CA SER A 58 -6.39 15.64 -6.20
C SER A 58 -5.73 16.08 -7.50
N ASP A 59 -6.47 16.80 -8.35
CA ASP A 59 -5.93 17.35 -9.60
C ASP A 59 -4.77 18.33 -9.34
N ASP A 60 -4.82 19.07 -8.23
CA ASP A 60 -3.74 19.97 -7.81
C ASP A 60 -2.49 19.18 -7.38
N ASP A 61 -2.64 18.12 -6.57
CA ASP A 61 -1.52 17.25 -6.18
C ASP A 61 -0.82 16.65 -7.40
N ILE A 62 -1.61 16.14 -8.35
CA ILE A 62 -1.10 15.55 -9.59
C ILE A 62 -0.33 16.59 -10.41
N ARG A 63 -0.87 17.80 -10.55
CA ARG A 63 -0.21 18.88 -11.29
C ARG A 63 1.12 19.23 -10.67
N ASP A 64 1.14 19.48 -9.37
CA ASP A 64 2.31 19.98 -8.65
C ASP A 64 3.43 18.91 -8.63
N MET A 65 3.08 17.65 -8.36
CA MET A 65 4.03 16.53 -8.43
C MET A 65 4.61 16.35 -9.84
N ARG A 66 3.77 16.47 -10.88
CA ARG A 66 4.20 16.35 -12.28
C ARG A 66 5.14 17.47 -12.67
N GLU A 67 4.81 18.71 -12.31
CA GLU A 67 5.63 19.89 -12.63
C GLU A 67 7.01 19.76 -11.99
N TYR A 68 7.07 19.38 -10.71
CA TYR A 68 8.33 19.13 -10.02
C TYR A 68 9.15 18.03 -10.70
N ALA A 69 8.54 16.88 -11.02
CA ALA A 69 9.24 15.79 -11.70
C ALA A 69 9.80 16.20 -13.08
N LEU A 70 9.07 17.03 -13.82
CA LEU A 70 9.53 17.59 -15.09
C LEU A 70 10.67 18.60 -14.88
N GLN A 71 10.61 19.42 -13.84
CA GLN A 71 11.67 20.36 -13.49
C GLN A 71 12.97 19.63 -13.11
N VAL A 72 12.90 18.59 -12.26
CA VAL A 72 14.05 17.73 -11.92
C VAL A 72 14.67 17.15 -13.19
N LYS A 73 13.84 16.62 -14.10
CA LYS A 73 14.31 15.99 -15.34
C LYS A 73 14.95 16.97 -16.33
N HIS A 74 14.36 18.16 -16.50
CA HIS A 74 14.71 19.07 -17.59
C HIS A 74 15.57 20.26 -17.15
N SER A 75 15.55 20.60 -15.86
CA SER A 75 16.26 21.76 -15.31
C SER A 75 16.73 21.51 -13.87
N PRO A 76 17.48 20.42 -13.59
CA PRO A 76 17.89 20.08 -12.23
C PRO A 76 18.75 21.17 -11.58
N GLN A 77 19.55 21.92 -12.36
CA GLN A 77 20.36 23.02 -11.82
C GLN A 77 19.53 24.22 -11.33
N SER A 78 18.23 24.27 -11.65
CA SER A 78 17.31 25.26 -11.10
C SER A 78 16.86 24.92 -9.67
N LEU A 79 17.09 23.68 -9.22
CA LEU A 79 16.72 23.20 -7.90
C LEU A 79 17.90 23.27 -6.91
N PRO A 80 17.61 23.43 -5.61
CA PRO A 80 18.62 23.27 -4.55
C PRO A 80 19.34 21.93 -4.64
N GLU A 81 20.60 21.88 -4.21
CA GLU A 81 21.44 20.67 -4.36
C GLU A 81 20.85 19.38 -3.77
N HIS A 82 20.12 19.48 -2.67
CA HIS A 82 19.49 18.36 -2.00
C HIS A 82 18.19 17.86 -2.68
N GLU A 83 17.71 18.59 -3.69
CA GLU A 83 16.47 18.34 -4.43
C GLU A 83 16.71 17.89 -5.88
N ARG A 84 17.97 17.89 -6.34
CA ARG A 84 18.37 17.51 -7.72
C ARG A 84 18.45 16.00 -7.92
#